data_AF-A9BBT9-F1
#
_entry.id   AF-A9BBT9-F1
#
_cell.length_a   1.000
_cell.length_b   1.000
_cell.length_c   1.000
_cell.angle_alpha   90.00
_cell.angle_beta   90.00
_cell.angle_gamma   90.00
#
_symmetry.space_group_name_H-M   'P 1'
#
loop_
_entity.id
_entity.type
_entity.pdbx_description
1 polymer ?
#
loop_
_entity_poly.entity_id
_entity_poly.type
_entity_poly.pdbx_seq_one_letter_code
_entity_poly.pdbx_strand_id
1 'polypeptide(L)'
;MKVVFIVASTILAILITILLVKNSLNKYGSAFEADQQCHADMQNNYVEDSTFGCDHDLETRQWILFNKGVEAAPAIVLERYRY
;
A
#
# COMPACT_ATOMS: atom_id res chain seq x y z
N MET A 1 -0.87 -35.94 -24.83
CA MET A 1 -0.11 -34.71 -25.19
C MET A 1 -0.97 -33.45 -25.17
N LYS A 2 -2.08 -33.35 -25.92
CA LYS A 2 -2.93 -32.14 -25.95
C LYS A 2 -3.50 -31.75 -24.58
N VAL A 3 -4.06 -32.68 -23.81
CA VAL A 3 -4.62 -32.41 -22.47
C VAL A 3 -3.55 -31.92 -21.50
N VAL A 4 -2.37 -32.54 -21.51
CA VAL A 4 -1.22 -32.13 -20.68
C VAL A 4 -0.77 -30.71 -21.02
N PHE A 5 -0.73 -30.37 -22.32
CA PHE A 5 -0.37 -29.03 -22.77
C PHE A 5 -1.39 -27.97 -22.33
N ILE A 6 -2.69 -28.28 -22.41
CA ILE A 6 -3.77 -27.38 -21.97
C ILE A 6 -3.68 -27.16 -20.45
N VAL A 7 -3.46 -28.21 -19.65
CA VAL A 7 -3.34 -28.08 -18.19
C VAL A 7 -2.08 -27.28 -17.81
N ALA A 8 -0.96 -27.50 -18.49
CA ALA A 8 0.26 -26.73 -18.23
C ALA A 8 0.10 -25.24 -18.57
N SER A 9 -0.55 -24.93 -19.71
CA SER A 9 -0.75 -23.54 -20.13
C SER A 9 -1.73 -22.79 -19.24
N THR A 10 -2.77 -23.44 -18.72
CA THR A 10 -3.71 -22.81 -17.78
C THR A 10 -3.04 -22.52 -16.43
N ILE A 11 -2.24 -23.43 -15.89
CA ILE A 11 -1.47 -23.19 -14.66
C ILE A 11 -0.52 -22.00 -14.85
N LEU A 12 0.19 -21.96 -15.98
CA LEU A 12 1.10 -20.85 -16.27
C LEU A 12 0.37 -19.51 -16.38
N ALA A 13 -0.79 -19.49 -17.05
CA ALA A 13 -1.62 -18.28 -17.15
C ALA A 13 -2.06 -17.79 -15.75
N ILE A 14 -2.51 -18.69 -14.87
CA ILE A 14 -2.90 -18.36 -13.49
C ILE A 14 -1.72 -17.75 -12.73
N LEU A 15 -0.53 -18.36 -12.82
CA LEU A 15 0.67 -17.85 -12.15
C LEU A 15 1.04 -16.43 -12.64
N ILE A 16 0.98 -16.20 -13.95
CA ILE A 16 1.22 -14.88 -14.54
C ILE A 16 0.21 -13.87 -14.02
N THR A 17 -1.09 -14.21 -13.98
CA THR A 17 -2.13 -13.32 -13.45
C THR A 17 -1.88 -12.98 -11.99
N ILE A 18 -1.50 -13.95 -11.14
CA ILE A 18 -1.18 -13.70 -9.73
C ILE A 18 -0.01 -12.73 -9.59
N LEU A 19 1.05 -12.89 -10.39
CA LEU A 19 2.21 -11.99 -10.39
C LEU A 19 1.83 -10.56 -10.79
N LEU A 20 1.01 -10.42 -11.84
CA LEU A 20 0.55 -9.10 -12.31
C LEU A 20 -0.32 -8.40 -11.25
N VAL A 21 -1.27 -9.12 -10.65
CA VAL A 21 -2.12 -8.57 -9.59
C VAL A 21 -1.28 -8.13 -8.39
N LYS A 22 -0.34 -8.96 -7.94
CA LYS A 22 0.54 -8.63 -6.81
C LYS A 22 1.33 -7.34 -7.06
N ASN A 23 1.84 -7.15 -8.27
CA ASN A 23 2.59 -5.95 -8.63
C ASN A 23 1.69 -4.72 -8.78
N SER A 24 0.43 -4.87 -9.21
CA SER A 24 -0.52 -3.75 -9.30
C SER A 24 -1.05 -3.25 -7.95
N LEU A 25 -0.89 -4.04 -6.88
CA LEU A 25 -1.32 -3.65 -5.54
C LEU A 25 -0.35 -2.67 -4.87
N ASN A 26 0.89 -2.60 -5.35
CA ASN A 26 1.88 -1.66 -4.87
C ASN A 26 1.82 -0.40 -5.74
N LYS A 27 1.44 0.72 -5.14
CA LYS A 27 1.36 2.02 -5.83
C LYS A 27 2.72 2.71 -5.89
N TYR A 28 3.63 2.35 -4.99
CA TYR A 28 4.96 2.92 -4.85
C TYR A 28 6.02 1.84 -5.04
N GLY A 29 7.15 2.19 -5.65
CA GLY A 29 8.26 1.27 -5.94
C GLY A 29 9.21 1.04 -4.78
N SER A 30 9.11 1.83 -3.70
CA SER A 30 9.95 1.68 -2.51
C SER A 30 9.31 2.26 -1.25
N ALA A 31 9.86 1.88 -0.08
CA ALA A 31 9.48 2.47 1.20
C ALA A 31 9.71 3.99 1.24
N PHE A 32 10.77 4.49 0.58
CA PHE A 32 11.10 5.92 0.53
C PHE A 32 10.14 6.71 -0.35
N GLU A 33 9.67 6.12 -1.45
CA GLU A 33 8.69 6.76 -2.33
C GLU A 33 7.32 6.86 -1.65
N ALA A 34 6.91 5.79 -0.95
CA ALA A 34 5.70 5.80 -0.15
C ALA A 34 5.79 6.78 1.03
N ASP A 35 6.93 6.85 1.71
CA ASP A 35 7.23 7.82 2.77
C ASP A 35 7.08 9.27 2.28
N GLN A 36 7.76 9.58 1.19
CA GLN A 36 7.74 10.90 0.57
C GLN A 36 6.32 11.30 0.18
N GLN A 37 5.55 10.38 -0.41
CA GLN A 37 4.17 10.69 -0.80
C GLN A 37 3.27 10.88 0.42
N CYS A 38 3.40 10.05 1.47
CA CYS A 38 2.62 10.22 2.70
C CYS A 38 2.85 11.62 3.28
N HIS A 39 4.11 12.02 3.43
CA HIS A 39 4.46 13.34 3.96
C HIS A 39 4.04 14.49 3.03
N ALA A 40 4.12 14.31 1.72
CA ALA A 40 3.63 15.29 0.75
C ALA A 40 2.11 15.48 0.86
N ASP A 41 1.35 14.40 0.94
CA ASP A 41 -0.12 14.45 1.09
C ASP A 41 -0.51 15.05 2.43
N MET A 42 0.20 14.69 3.51
CA MET A 42 0.02 15.30 4.83
C MET A 42 0.21 16.81 4.76
N GLN A 43 1.34 17.25 4.19
CA GLN A 43 1.65 18.67 4.05
C GLN A 43 0.67 19.41 3.16
N ASN A 44 0.22 18.82 2.04
CA ASN A 44 -0.64 19.53 1.11
C ASN A 44 -2.09 19.68 1.60
N ASN A 45 -2.59 18.72 2.40
CA ASN A 45 -4.01 18.66 2.79
C ASN A 45 -4.26 19.03 4.26
N TYR A 46 -3.24 18.99 5.12
CA TYR A 46 -3.38 19.12 6.58
C TYR A 46 -2.34 20.06 7.20
N VAL A 47 -1.90 21.08 6.45
CA VAL A 47 -0.91 22.09 6.87
C VAL A 47 -1.18 22.61 8.28
N GLU A 48 -0.14 22.66 9.12
CA GLU A 48 -0.14 23.20 10.50
C GLU A 48 -0.98 22.44 11.54
N ASP A 49 -1.64 21.34 11.17
CA ASP A 49 -2.39 20.52 12.12
C ASP A 49 -1.54 19.35 12.66
N SER A 50 -1.03 19.54 13.89
CA SER A 50 -0.24 18.53 14.61
C SER A 50 -0.99 17.22 14.92
N THR A 51 -2.31 17.18 14.70
CA THR A 51 -3.12 15.96 14.87
C THR A 51 -2.91 14.96 13.76
N PHE A 52 -2.31 15.33 12.62
CA PHE A 52 -2.01 14.39 11.54
C PHE A 52 -0.58 13.85 11.63
N GLY A 53 -0.36 12.69 11.06
CA GLY A 53 0.95 12.03 11.04
C GLY A 53 1.06 10.95 9.98
N CYS A 54 2.30 10.62 9.64
CA CYS A 54 2.67 9.45 8.84
C CYS A 54 3.41 8.46 9.73
N ASP A 55 3.05 7.18 9.67
CA ASP A 55 3.75 6.10 10.37
C ASP A 55 3.98 4.91 9.44
N HIS A 56 5.05 4.17 9.74
CA HIS A 56 5.52 3.08 8.91
C HIS A 56 5.08 1.74 9.48
N ASP A 57 4.10 1.11 8.84
CA ASP A 57 3.64 -0.25 9.16
C ASP A 57 4.52 -1.27 8.43
N LEU A 58 5.48 -1.82 9.18
CA LEU A 58 6.46 -2.79 8.71
C LEU A 58 5.83 -4.17 8.45
N GLU A 59 4.81 -4.57 9.20
CA GLU A 59 4.15 -5.86 9.04
C GLU A 59 3.47 -5.97 7.67
N THR A 60 2.88 -4.88 7.21
CA THR A 60 2.10 -4.86 5.96
C THR A 60 2.79 -4.14 4.81
N ARG A 61 3.98 -3.56 5.06
CA ARG A 61 4.81 -2.82 4.08
C ARG A 61 4.05 -1.66 3.45
N GLN A 62 3.58 -0.76 4.32
CA GLN A 62 2.89 0.44 3.88
C GLN A 62 3.17 1.60 4.83
N TRP A 63 3.14 2.82 4.30
CA TRP A 63 2.98 4.01 5.13
C TRP A 63 1.50 4.30 5.35
N ILE A 64 1.20 4.86 6.51
CA ILE A 64 -0.17 5.16 6.92
C ILE A 64 -0.22 6.65 7.22
N LEU A 65 -1.08 7.37 6.50
CA LEU A 65 -1.49 8.72 6.89
C LEU A 65 -2.67 8.59 7.83
N PHE A 66 -2.56 9.18 9.02
CA PHE A 66 -3.59 9.08 10.06
C PHE A 66 -3.83 10.40 10.75
N ASN A 67 -5.04 10.54 11.31
CA ASN A 67 -5.36 11.51 12.33
C ASN A 67 -5.20 10.81 13.71
N LYS A 68 -4.37 11.37 14.58
CA LYS A 68 -4.09 10.89 15.94
C LYS A 68 -5.33 10.82 16.82
N GLY A 69 -6.39 11.55 16.45
CA GLY A 69 -7.59 11.73 17.24
C GLY A 69 -7.38 12.72 18.39
N VAL A 70 -8.37 12.80 19.27
CA VAL A 70 -8.30 13.58 20.50
C VAL A 70 -8.34 12.61 21.69
N GLU A 71 -7.47 12.83 22.68
CA GLU A 71 -7.44 12.08 23.94
C GLU A 71 -7.18 10.56 23.77
N ALA A 72 -8.08 9.71 24.30
CA ALA A 72 -7.95 8.25 24.36
C ALA A 72 -8.66 7.52 23.20
N ALA A 73 -9.05 8.24 22.16
CA ALA A 73 -9.63 7.63 20.96
C ALA A 73 -8.54 6.98 20.09
N PRO A 74 -8.84 5.87 19.39
CA PRO A 74 -7.91 5.31 18.43
C PRO A 74 -7.69 6.28 17.26
N ALA A 75 -6.48 6.25 16.70
CA ALA A 75 -6.15 6.99 15.51
C ALA A 75 -7.03 6.55 14.32
N ILE A 76 -7.40 7.50 13.47
CA ILE A 76 -8.20 7.28 12.26
C ILE A 76 -7.24 7.21 11.08
N VAL A 77 -7.22 6.08 10.38
CA VAL A 77 -6.47 5.92 9.13
C VAL A 77 -7.19 6.65 8.00
N LEU A 78 -6.47 7.50 7.29
CA LEU A 78 -6.97 8.30 6.18
C LEU A 78 -6.57 7.70 4.83
N GLU A 79 -5.31 7.28 4.70
CA GLU A 79 -4.75 6.74 3.45
C GLU A 79 -3.63 5.72 3.72
N ARG A 80 -3.43 4.78 2.79
CA ARG A 80 -2.41 3.73 2.88
C ARG A 80 -1.53 3.70 1.63
N TYR A 81 -0.22 3.84 1.85
CA TYR A 81 0.79 3.95 0.81
C TYR A 81 1.59 2.65 0.72
N ARG A 82 1.06 1.68 -0.01
CA ARG A 82 1.65 0.33 -0.13
C ARG A 82 2.78 0.28 -1.15
N TYR A 83 3.89 -0.37 -0.77
CA TYR A 83 5.11 -0.51 -1.58
C TYR A 83 5.68 -1.93 -1.61
#